data_AF-A0A7S3DNS2-F1
#
_entry.id   AF-A0A7S3DNS2-F1
#
_cell.length_a   1.000
_cell.length_b   1.000
_cell.length_c   1.000
_cell.angle_alpha   90.00
_cell.angle_beta   90.00
_cell.angle_gamma   90.00
#
_symmetry.space_group_name_H-M   'P 1'
#
loop_
_entity.id
_entity.type
_entity.pdbx_description
1 polymer ?
#
loop_
_entity_poly.entity_id
_entity_poly.type
_entity_poly.pdbx_seq_one_letter_code
_entity_poly.pdbx_strand_id
1 'polypeptide(L)'
;PSKGQLVKMIFGRREILFVLGLLSGASAFTTPRAMGVTLTKGASQISRVVPPAMSKETEEELDSDENKAEHQSYSLDMSKTIYTSSLKSPKDSYIAFAEKGAANAKMAKRKIFHQSVMGGCYVGFGGLLSLCVAGNIAGIGATNPGLVKMAFAALFPVNLLLIITTGGQLFTGNSATVAAARYEGLVDTYELLRNWSVSLIGNVVGCGIMACAAWYVGCLTGGTADLLAKTAVGKCSATVMQSFVKAIMCNWMVSLAVFLSGASNDLAGKLVGVWFPISTFVAIGLEHSVANMFLMPAALLLKLPLTFGDVLFKNIIPVLAGNAVAGAIVVAASYSYQFGRLGGKRRSIFAEKLADYERKKKEIKEKMEIRKNSPAVSTVELL
;
A
#
# COMPACT_ATOMS: atom_id res chain seq x y z
N PRO A 1 14.41 39.50 5.36
CA PRO A 1 13.84 39.64 6.72
C PRO A 1 12.37 39.18 6.74
N SER A 2 12.17 37.89 6.97
CA SER A 2 10.88 37.20 7.02
C SER A 2 10.14 37.53 8.32
N LYS A 3 8.92 38.06 8.22
CA LYS A 3 7.96 38.06 9.33
C LYS A 3 7.02 36.87 9.14
N GLY A 4 7.33 35.74 9.77
CA GLY A 4 6.39 34.64 9.94
C GLY A 4 5.43 34.98 11.09
N GLN A 5 4.13 35.03 10.80
CA GLN A 5 3.09 35.13 11.83
C GLN A 5 2.93 33.75 12.50
N LEU A 6 3.06 33.71 13.83
CA LEU A 6 2.67 32.56 14.65
C LEU A 6 1.15 32.62 14.89
N VAL A 7 0.43 31.58 14.48
CA VAL A 7 -0.95 31.33 14.94
C VAL A 7 -0.89 30.41 16.14
N LYS A 8 -1.35 30.90 17.29
CA LYS A 8 -1.38 30.17 18.57
C LYS A 8 -2.79 29.61 18.79
N MET A 9 -3.00 28.32 18.53
CA MET A 9 -4.20 27.61 18.99
C MET A 9 -3.86 26.85 20.28
N ILE A 10 -4.58 27.15 21.35
CA ILE A 10 -4.39 26.55 22.67
C ILE A 10 -5.24 25.28 22.74
N PHE A 11 -4.58 24.13 22.93
CA PHE A 11 -5.18 22.90 23.46
C PHE A 11 -4.34 22.41 24.66
N GLY A 12 -5.02 21.87 25.66
CA GLY A 12 -4.53 21.70 27.03
C GLY A 12 -3.17 20.99 27.21
N ARG A 13 -2.41 21.56 28.15
CA ARG A 13 -1.38 20.98 29.07
C ARG A 13 -0.28 20.02 28.57
N ARG A 14 -0.03 19.87 27.26
CA ARG A 14 1.25 19.32 26.77
C ARG A 14 1.76 20.10 25.56
N GLU A 15 2.88 20.77 25.73
CA GLU A 15 3.56 21.51 24.67
C GLU A 15 4.19 20.52 23.67
N ILE A 16 3.74 20.54 22.42
CA ILE A 16 4.42 19.91 21.29
C ILE A 16 4.73 21.02 20.28
N LEU A 17 6.00 21.35 20.16
CA LEU A 17 6.51 22.34 19.22
C LEU A 17 6.60 21.71 17.81
N PHE A 18 5.80 22.18 16.85
CA PHE A 18 5.97 21.83 15.44
C PHE A 18 6.79 22.92 14.74
N VAL A 19 8.01 22.60 14.32
CA VAL A 19 8.83 23.47 13.47
C VAL A 19 8.67 23.01 12.02
N LEU A 20 8.06 23.85 11.18
CA LEU A 20 8.10 23.70 9.73
C LEU A 20 9.48 24.14 9.24
N GLY A 21 10.37 23.18 8.96
CA GLY A 21 11.70 23.43 8.39
C GLY A 21 11.72 23.18 6.88
N LEU A 22 11.77 24.26 6.10
CA LEU A 22 12.18 24.26 4.70
C LEU A 22 13.65 23.86 4.60
N LEU A 23 13.95 22.88 3.74
CA LEU A 23 15.29 22.36 3.49
C LEU A 23 16.19 23.41 2.80
N SER A 24 17.17 23.94 3.54
CA SER A 24 18.46 24.37 2.98
C SER A 24 19.57 23.67 3.76
N GLY A 25 20.48 23.01 3.05
CA GLY A 25 21.43 22.07 3.61
C GLY A 25 22.36 22.63 4.69
N ALA A 26 22.55 21.83 5.74
CA ALA A 26 23.81 21.57 6.44
C ALA A 26 23.50 20.63 7.61
N SER A 27 24.05 19.42 7.54
CA SER A 27 24.50 18.57 8.66
C SER A 27 23.90 18.79 10.05
N ALA A 28 22.88 18.01 10.42
CA ALA A 28 22.63 17.60 11.81
C ALA A 28 21.61 16.45 11.83
N PHE A 29 22.07 15.22 11.56
CA PHE A 29 21.33 14.03 11.95
C PHE A 29 21.45 13.90 13.47
N THR A 30 20.38 14.23 14.20
CA THR A 30 20.24 13.78 15.58
C THR A 30 20.01 12.27 15.54
N THR A 31 21.07 11.53 15.85
CA THR A 31 20.99 10.10 16.15
C THR A 31 20.02 9.88 17.30
N PRO A 32 19.12 8.88 17.25
CA PRO A 32 18.48 8.42 18.47
C PRO A 32 19.60 7.92 19.39
N ARG A 33 19.60 8.42 20.63
CA ARG A 33 20.50 8.01 21.69
C ARG A 33 20.45 6.48 21.79
N ALA A 34 21.45 5.80 21.24
CA ALA A 34 21.66 4.39 21.51
C ALA A 34 21.81 4.28 23.03
N MET A 35 20.97 3.47 23.68
CA MET A 35 21.37 2.89 24.95
C MET A 35 22.61 2.07 24.66
N GLY A 36 23.78 2.67 24.85
CA GLY A 36 25.04 1.97 24.82
C GLY A 36 25.04 0.96 25.96
N VAL A 37 24.84 -0.31 25.64
CA VAL A 37 25.27 -1.39 26.52
C VAL A 37 26.77 -1.52 26.29
N THR A 38 27.56 -0.89 27.15
CA THR A 38 29.00 -1.07 27.19
C THR A 38 29.30 -2.50 27.63
N LEU A 39 29.75 -3.35 26.70
CA LEU A 39 30.28 -4.67 27.03
C LEU A 39 31.67 -4.49 27.67
N THR A 40 31.74 -4.54 28.99
CA THR A 40 33.01 -4.72 29.70
C THR A 40 33.32 -6.21 29.82
N LYS A 41 34.35 -6.66 29.07
CA LYS A 41 35.00 -7.95 29.30
C LYS A 41 35.76 -7.87 30.63
N GLY A 42 35.30 -8.60 31.63
CA GLY A 42 36.10 -9.11 32.75
C GLY A 42 36.67 -8.09 33.74
N ALA A 43 36.67 -8.50 35.01
CA ALA A 43 37.33 -7.89 36.18
C ALA A 43 36.64 -6.68 36.85
N SER A 44 36.13 -6.99 38.06
CA SER A 44 36.07 -6.24 39.33
C SER A 44 35.83 -4.71 39.38
N GLN A 45 35.18 -4.32 40.48
CA GLN A 45 35.01 -2.98 41.07
C GLN A 45 33.79 -2.17 40.58
N ILE A 46 32.72 -2.22 41.39
CA ILE A 46 31.59 -1.28 41.34
C ILE A 46 32.04 0.01 42.00
N SER A 47 32.15 1.11 41.25
CA SER A 47 32.28 2.46 41.82
C SER A 47 30.92 3.14 41.84
N ARG A 48 30.49 3.56 43.03
CA ARG A 48 29.24 4.30 43.29
C ARG A 48 29.28 5.66 42.58
N VAL A 49 28.25 5.97 41.79
CA VAL A 49 27.92 7.36 41.43
C VAL A 49 26.76 7.79 42.32
N VAL A 50 27.08 8.65 43.29
CA VAL A 50 26.14 9.30 44.22
C VAL A 50 25.44 10.46 43.47
N PRO A 51 24.11 10.59 43.50
CA PRO A 51 23.41 11.78 43.02
C PRO A 51 23.56 12.97 44.00
N PRO A 52 23.50 14.23 43.52
CA PRO A 52 23.80 15.39 44.35
C PRO A 52 22.70 15.68 45.39
N ALA A 53 23.19 16.01 46.59
CA ALA A 53 22.52 16.46 47.82
C ALA A 53 21.02 16.82 47.76
N MET A 54 20.21 16.05 48.49
CA MET A 54 18.99 16.53 49.15
C MET A 54 19.19 16.43 50.67
N SER A 55 18.60 17.38 51.38
CA SER A 55 18.79 17.72 52.78
C SER A 55 18.69 16.56 53.77
N LYS A 56 19.63 16.54 54.72
CA LYS A 56 19.68 15.69 55.92
C LYS A 56 18.43 15.90 56.77
N GLU A 57 17.47 14.97 56.75
CA GLU A 57 16.53 14.75 57.87
C GLU A 57 15.61 13.52 57.73
N THR A 58 15.87 12.57 56.83
CA THR A 58 15.00 11.37 56.70
C THR A 58 15.83 10.11 56.42
N GLU A 59 16.77 9.79 57.31
CA GLU A 59 17.57 8.55 57.24
C GLU A 59 17.26 7.52 58.35
N GLU A 60 16.26 7.73 59.21
CA GLU A 60 16.05 6.86 60.40
C GLU A 60 14.71 6.12 60.49
N GLU A 61 13.87 6.06 59.45
CA GLU A 61 12.53 5.42 59.59
C GLU A 61 12.14 4.32 58.59
N LEU A 62 13.08 3.76 57.81
CA LEU A 62 12.73 2.70 56.85
C LEU A 62 13.60 1.42 56.92
N ASP A 63 14.38 1.25 58.00
CA ASP A 63 15.27 0.08 58.21
C ASP A 63 14.57 -1.12 58.88
N SER A 64 13.35 -1.47 58.50
CA SER A 64 12.69 -2.67 59.08
C SER A 64 11.83 -3.54 58.16
N ASP A 65 11.81 -3.31 56.83
CA ASP A 65 10.99 -4.11 55.90
C ASP A 65 11.74 -4.74 54.71
N GLU A 66 13.07 -4.87 54.78
CA GLU A 66 13.88 -5.30 53.63
C GLU A 66 14.02 -6.83 53.44
N ASN A 67 13.22 -7.68 54.11
CA ASN A 67 13.48 -9.13 54.14
C ASN A 67 12.38 -10.06 53.56
N LYS A 68 11.48 -9.56 52.70
CA LYS A 68 10.52 -10.42 51.94
C LYS A 68 10.17 -9.93 50.54
N ALA A 69 11.18 -9.68 49.70
CA ALA A 69 10.96 -9.66 48.26
C ALA A 69 11.82 -10.76 47.61
N GLU A 70 11.18 -11.84 47.16
CA GLU A 70 11.81 -12.78 46.23
C GLU A 70 12.30 -11.98 45.02
N HIS A 71 13.61 -11.76 44.94
CA HIS A 71 14.26 -11.26 43.74
C HIS A 71 14.17 -12.35 42.67
N GLN A 72 13.05 -12.41 41.97
CA GLN A 72 12.90 -13.23 40.78
C GLN A 72 13.79 -12.63 39.70
N SER A 73 15.00 -13.16 39.56
CA SER A 73 15.91 -12.75 38.49
C SER A 73 15.33 -13.18 37.15
N TYR A 74 14.84 -12.22 36.37
CA TYR A 74 14.47 -12.46 34.98
C TYR A 74 15.77 -12.47 34.15
N SER A 75 16.30 -13.67 33.91
CA SER A 75 17.33 -13.83 32.88
C SER A 75 16.67 -13.73 31.51
N LEU A 76 16.83 -12.58 30.85
CA LEU A 76 16.54 -12.46 29.42
C LEU A 76 17.57 -13.29 28.67
N ASP A 77 17.17 -14.50 28.30
CA ASP A 77 17.97 -15.38 27.45
C ASP A 77 18.15 -14.73 26.07
N MET A 78 19.27 -14.03 25.89
CA MET A 78 19.62 -13.37 24.64
C MET A 78 19.80 -14.35 23.47
N SER A 79 19.91 -15.66 23.72
CA SER A 79 19.89 -16.68 22.65
C SER A 79 18.49 -16.90 22.06
N LYS A 80 17.43 -16.45 22.76
CA LYS A 80 16.03 -16.47 22.30
C LYS A 80 15.54 -15.14 21.74
N THR A 81 16.31 -14.06 21.89
CA THR A 81 15.97 -12.77 21.27
C THR A 81 16.34 -12.82 19.79
N ILE A 82 15.39 -13.26 18.97
CA ILE A 82 15.51 -13.17 17.52
C ILE A 82 15.47 -11.67 17.17
N TYR A 83 16.60 -11.11 16.73
CA TYR A 83 16.62 -9.84 16.01
C TYR A 83 15.81 -10.03 14.72
N THR A 84 14.51 -9.78 14.79
CA THR A 84 13.67 -9.78 13.60
C THR A 84 13.98 -8.49 12.82
N SER A 85 14.67 -8.63 11.70
CA SER A 85 14.84 -7.51 10.77
C SER A 85 13.45 -6.96 10.41
N SER A 86 13.26 -5.64 10.51
CA SER A 86 12.01 -5.01 10.06
C SER A 86 11.80 -5.17 8.54
N LEU A 87 12.87 -5.49 7.81
CA LEU A 87 12.87 -5.71 6.38
C LEU A 87 13.11 -7.19 6.03
N LYS A 88 12.19 -7.77 5.27
CA LYS A 88 12.29 -9.13 4.73
C LYS A 88 13.35 -9.20 3.64
N SER A 89 13.97 -10.37 3.46
CA SER A 89 14.83 -10.61 2.30
C SER A 89 14.01 -10.51 1.00
N PRO A 90 14.64 -10.26 -0.17
CA PRO A 90 13.92 -10.23 -1.45
C PRO A 90 13.14 -11.53 -1.74
N LYS A 91 13.72 -12.68 -1.36
CA LYS A 91 13.07 -13.99 -1.51
C LYS A 91 11.84 -14.11 -0.61
N ASP A 92 11.94 -13.74 0.66
CA ASP A 92 10.81 -13.81 1.61
C ASP A 92 9.72 -12.79 1.26
N SER A 93 10.11 -11.63 0.72
CA SER A 93 9.18 -10.63 0.19
C SER A 93 8.38 -11.19 -0.98
N TYR A 94 9.02 -11.92 -1.89
CA TYR A 94 8.32 -12.60 -2.99
C TYR A 94 7.35 -13.69 -2.49
N ILE A 95 7.75 -14.46 -1.48
CA ILE A 95 6.87 -15.46 -0.85
C ILE A 95 5.61 -14.79 -0.31
N ALA A 96 5.78 -13.74 0.52
CA ALA A 96 4.67 -12.98 1.07
C ALA A 96 3.79 -12.32 -0.02
N PHE A 97 4.41 -11.90 -1.13
CA PHE A 97 3.73 -11.31 -2.27
C PHE A 97 2.80 -12.31 -2.98
N ALA A 98 3.28 -13.54 -3.24
CA ALA A 98 2.47 -14.62 -3.81
C ALA A 98 1.39 -15.11 -2.84
N GLU A 99 1.69 -15.20 -1.54
CA GLU A 99 0.71 -15.58 -0.51
C GLU A 99 -0.42 -14.57 -0.38
N LYS A 100 -0.10 -13.28 -0.42
CA LYS A 100 -1.10 -12.20 -0.48
C LYS A 100 -2.00 -12.36 -1.70
N GLY A 101 -1.42 -12.70 -2.86
CA GLY A 101 -2.18 -13.01 -4.06
C GLY A 101 -3.15 -14.17 -3.89
N ALA A 102 -2.68 -15.27 -3.30
CA ALA A 102 -3.51 -16.44 -3.02
C ALA A 102 -4.65 -16.13 -2.05
N ALA A 103 -4.35 -15.38 -0.97
CA ALA A 103 -5.34 -14.94 0.00
C ALA A 103 -6.42 -14.06 -0.66
N ASN A 104 -6.02 -13.03 -1.40
CA ASN A 104 -6.94 -12.13 -2.11
C ASN A 104 -7.81 -12.87 -3.12
N ALA A 105 -7.22 -13.81 -3.86
CA ALA A 105 -7.93 -14.57 -4.87
C ALA A 105 -8.98 -15.50 -4.26
N LYS A 106 -8.67 -16.20 -3.16
CA LYS A 106 -9.55 -17.22 -2.53
C LYS A 106 -10.71 -16.64 -1.71
N MET A 107 -10.75 -15.33 -1.48
CA MET A 107 -11.85 -14.68 -0.79
C MET A 107 -13.19 -14.82 -1.52
N ALA A 108 -14.28 -14.75 -0.76
CA ALA A 108 -15.63 -14.71 -1.32
C ALA A 108 -15.80 -13.48 -2.22
N LYS A 109 -16.51 -13.66 -3.36
CA LYS A 109 -16.73 -12.60 -4.37
C LYS A 109 -17.25 -11.29 -3.76
N ARG A 110 -18.19 -11.37 -2.80
CA ARG A 110 -18.74 -10.19 -2.10
C ARG A 110 -17.69 -9.41 -1.31
N LYS A 111 -16.74 -10.11 -0.66
CA LYS A 111 -15.65 -9.47 0.08
C LYS A 111 -14.65 -8.81 -0.87
N ILE A 112 -14.27 -9.50 -1.96
CA ILE A 112 -13.40 -8.92 -3.01
C ILE A 112 -14.05 -7.65 -3.56
N PHE A 113 -15.32 -7.73 -3.95
CA PHE A 113 -16.07 -6.60 -4.48
C PHE A 113 -16.08 -5.42 -3.50
N HIS A 114 -16.46 -5.64 -2.24
CA HIS A 114 -16.49 -4.58 -1.22
C HIS A 114 -15.10 -3.96 -1.00
N GLN A 115 -14.06 -4.76 -0.82
CA GLN A 115 -12.69 -4.27 -0.67
C GLN A 115 -12.20 -3.51 -1.90
N SER A 116 -12.69 -3.86 -3.09
CA SER A 116 -12.38 -3.15 -4.32
C SER A 116 -13.17 -1.87 -4.53
N VAL A 117 -14.41 -1.78 -4.04
CA VAL A 117 -15.13 -0.50 -3.95
C VAL A 117 -14.36 0.45 -3.04
N MET A 118 -13.98 0.01 -1.85
CA MET A 118 -13.15 0.80 -0.94
C MET A 118 -11.82 1.21 -1.60
N GLY A 119 -11.16 0.29 -2.30
CA GLY A 119 -9.94 0.57 -3.05
C GLY A 119 -10.13 1.65 -4.11
N GLY A 120 -11.22 1.61 -4.88
CA GLY A 120 -11.57 2.64 -5.85
C GLY A 120 -11.84 3.99 -5.19
N CYS A 121 -12.51 4.00 -4.02
CA CYS A 121 -12.75 5.22 -3.27
C CYS A 121 -11.45 5.87 -2.78
N TYR A 122 -10.51 5.08 -2.25
CA TYR A 122 -9.21 5.60 -1.80
C TYR A 122 -8.37 6.17 -2.95
N VAL A 123 -8.43 5.55 -4.14
CA VAL A 123 -7.85 6.15 -5.35
C VAL A 123 -8.51 7.49 -5.69
N GLY A 124 -9.84 7.56 -5.61
CA GLY A 124 -10.59 8.81 -5.81
C GLY A 124 -10.18 9.92 -4.85
N PHE A 125 -10.03 9.62 -3.55
CA PHE A 125 -9.53 10.60 -2.57
C PHE A 125 -8.13 11.11 -2.89
N GLY A 126 -7.19 10.21 -3.20
CA GLY A 126 -5.83 10.63 -3.56
C GLY A 126 -5.77 11.44 -4.86
N GLY A 127 -6.56 11.04 -5.87
CA GLY A 127 -6.68 11.78 -7.12
C GLY A 127 -7.28 13.18 -6.92
N LEU A 128 -8.33 13.28 -6.10
CA LEU A 128 -8.95 14.55 -5.77
C LEU A 128 -7.99 15.47 -4.98
N LEU A 129 -7.29 14.94 -3.97
CA LEU A 129 -6.28 15.69 -3.22
C LEU A 129 -5.22 16.29 -4.15
N SER A 130 -4.63 15.45 -5.02
CA SER A 130 -3.61 15.90 -5.95
C SER A 130 -4.13 16.93 -6.96
N LEU A 131 -5.36 16.76 -7.47
CA LEU A 131 -6.00 17.74 -8.36
C LEU A 131 -6.26 19.07 -7.64
N CYS A 132 -6.80 19.02 -6.41
CA CYS A 132 -7.14 20.22 -5.65
C CYS A 132 -5.89 21.05 -5.30
N VAL A 133 -4.80 20.41 -4.87
CA VAL A 133 -3.58 21.15 -4.55
C VAL A 133 -2.89 21.64 -5.81
N ALA A 134 -2.60 20.75 -6.77
CA ALA A 134 -1.83 21.11 -7.95
C ALA A 134 -2.59 22.05 -8.90
N GLY A 135 -3.92 21.94 -8.98
CA GLY A 135 -4.76 22.79 -9.80
C GLY A 135 -4.84 24.23 -9.29
N ASN A 136 -4.78 24.43 -7.97
CA ASN A 136 -4.93 25.75 -7.35
C ASN A 136 -3.59 26.48 -7.09
N ILE A 137 -2.47 25.96 -7.63
CA ILE A 137 -1.16 26.63 -7.59
C ILE A 137 -0.70 27.07 -8.99
N ALA A 138 -1.64 27.30 -9.91
CA ALA A 138 -1.35 27.66 -11.31
C ALA A 138 -0.43 28.89 -11.45
N GLY A 139 -0.54 29.88 -10.56
CA GLY A 139 0.35 31.05 -10.53
C GLY A 139 1.83 30.69 -10.32
N ILE A 140 2.12 29.70 -9.45
CA ILE A 140 3.47 29.15 -9.27
C ILE A 140 3.86 28.32 -10.50
N GLY A 141 2.89 27.57 -11.05
CA GLY A 141 3.08 26.68 -12.20
C GLY A 141 3.41 27.38 -13.51
N ALA A 142 3.05 28.66 -13.66
CA ALA A 142 3.31 29.44 -14.88
C ALA A 142 4.81 29.52 -15.20
N THR A 143 5.65 29.71 -14.18
CA THR A 143 7.12 29.75 -14.32
C THR A 143 7.79 28.45 -13.88
N ASN A 144 7.11 27.64 -13.04
CA ASN A 144 7.69 26.43 -12.45
C ASN A 144 6.80 25.19 -12.66
N PRO A 145 6.62 24.71 -13.89
CA PRO A 145 5.74 23.56 -14.17
C PRO A 145 6.20 22.27 -13.47
N GLY A 146 7.49 22.13 -13.18
CA GLY A 146 8.04 21.00 -12.42
C GLY A 146 7.54 20.94 -10.97
N LEU A 147 7.34 22.09 -10.31
CA LEU A 147 6.86 22.14 -8.92
C LEU A 147 5.40 21.68 -8.82
N VAL A 148 4.56 22.01 -9.82
CA VAL A 148 3.18 21.53 -9.89
C VAL A 148 3.13 20.01 -10.05
N LYS A 149 3.96 19.47 -10.95
CA LYS A 149 4.08 18.00 -11.13
C LYS A 149 4.58 17.32 -9.87
N MET A 150 5.56 17.91 -9.19
CA MET A 150 6.10 17.39 -7.94
C MET A 150 5.05 17.39 -6.82
N ALA A 151 4.30 18.48 -6.66
CA ALA A 151 3.21 18.56 -5.67
C ALA A 151 2.13 17.51 -5.94
N PHE A 152 1.70 17.37 -7.20
CA PHE A 152 0.75 16.34 -7.59
C PHE A 152 1.28 14.93 -7.26
N ALA A 153 2.53 14.66 -7.64
CA ALA A 153 3.18 13.36 -7.48
C ALA A 153 3.48 12.99 -6.02
N ALA A 154 3.84 13.96 -5.18
CA ALA A 154 4.13 13.73 -3.77
C ALA A 154 2.88 13.41 -2.94
N LEU A 155 1.72 13.93 -3.34
CA LEU A 155 0.45 13.72 -2.62
C LEU A 155 -0.29 12.46 -3.06
N PHE A 156 -0.10 12.03 -4.30
CA PHE A 156 -0.80 10.89 -4.87
C PHE A 156 -0.61 9.55 -4.09
N PRO A 157 0.57 9.22 -3.52
CA PRO A 157 0.80 7.95 -2.83
C PRO A 157 -0.10 7.66 -1.62
N VAL A 158 -0.80 8.67 -1.08
CA VAL A 158 -1.76 8.50 0.01
C VAL A 158 -2.81 7.43 -0.31
N ASN A 159 -3.23 7.32 -1.58
CA ASN A 159 -4.24 6.35 -1.99
C ASN A 159 -3.78 4.90 -1.74
N LEU A 160 -2.61 4.53 -2.25
CA LEU A 160 -2.11 3.17 -2.16
C LEU A 160 -1.78 2.84 -0.71
N LEU A 161 -1.25 3.79 0.07
CA LEU A 161 -1.01 3.62 1.50
C LEU A 161 -2.30 3.24 2.26
N LEU A 162 -3.41 3.96 2.01
CA LEU A 162 -4.71 3.64 2.61
C LEU A 162 -5.16 2.23 2.20
N ILE A 163 -5.03 1.88 0.92
CA ILE A 163 -5.43 0.56 0.40
C ILE A 163 -4.65 -0.57 1.09
N ILE A 164 -3.32 -0.46 1.17
CA ILE A 164 -2.49 -1.53 1.73
C ILE A 164 -2.64 -1.68 3.25
N THR A 165 -2.95 -0.60 3.97
CA THR A 165 -3.06 -0.61 5.45
C THR A 165 -4.45 -1.03 5.91
N THR A 166 -5.50 -0.73 5.14
CA THR A 166 -6.89 -1.08 5.46
C THR A 166 -7.36 -2.40 4.84
N GLY A 167 -6.56 -3.00 3.95
CA GLY A 167 -6.91 -4.26 3.28
C GLY A 167 -7.82 -4.09 2.06
N GLY A 168 -7.83 -2.91 1.44
CA GLY A 168 -8.49 -2.69 0.15
C GLY A 168 -7.84 -3.49 -0.98
N GLN A 169 -8.61 -3.77 -2.04
CA GLN A 169 -8.12 -4.50 -3.21
C GLN A 169 -8.15 -3.63 -4.46
N LEU A 170 -7.05 -3.64 -5.22
CA LEU A 170 -6.91 -2.89 -6.45
C LEU A 170 -6.54 -3.84 -7.57
N PHE A 171 -7.22 -3.75 -8.72
CA PHE A 171 -6.93 -4.56 -9.91
C PHE A 171 -5.44 -4.51 -10.25
N THR A 172 -4.83 -3.33 -10.25
CA THR A 172 -3.42 -3.15 -10.60
C THR A 172 -2.46 -3.85 -9.63
N GLY A 173 -2.76 -3.84 -8.33
CA GLY A 173 -1.98 -4.62 -7.36
C GLY A 173 -2.20 -6.13 -7.50
N ASN A 174 -3.46 -6.54 -7.68
CA ASN A 174 -3.85 -7.94 -7.87
C ASN A 174 -3.33 -8.53 -9.19
N SER A 175 -3.11 -7.71 -10.21
CA SER A 175 -2.54 -8.14 -11.49
C SER A 175 -1.14 -8.73 -11.33
N ALA A 176 -0.39 -8.30 -10.32
CA ALA A 176 0.90 -8.88 -9.99
C ALA A 176 0.82 -9.93 -8.87
N THR A 177 0.14 -9.64 -7.75
CA THR A 177 0.12 -10.58 -6.61
C THR A 177 -0.59 -11.89 -6.96
N VAL A 178 -1.76 -11.83 -7.60
CA VAL A 178 -2.54 -13.02 -7.96
C VAL A 178 -1.89 -13.78 -9.13
N ALA A 179 -1.22 -13.06 -10.05
CA ALA A 179 -0.41 -13.71 -11.08
C ALA A 179 0.80 -14.44 -10.49
N ALA A 180 1.48 -13.86 -9.49
CA ALA A 180 2.57 -14.54 -8.77
C ALA A 180 2.04 -15.81 -8.09
N ALA A 181 0.90 -15.73 -7.39
CA ALA A 181 0.24 -16.90 -6.82
C ALA A 181 -0.07 -17.97 -7.87
N ARG A 182 -0.48 -17.56 -9.09
CA ARG A 182 -0.78 -18.47 -10.19
C ARG A 182 0.46 -19.17 -10.75
N TYR A 183 1.59 -18.47 -10.88
CA TYR A 183 2.85 -19.08 -11.33
C TYR A 183 3.38 -20.10 -10.33
N GLU A 184 3.23 -19.81 -9.04
CA GLU A 184 3.62 -20.72 -7.97
C GLU A 184 2.63 -21.89 -7.80
N GLY A 185 1.43 -21.83 -8.41
CA GLY A 185 0.44 -22.90 -8.34
C GLY A 185 -0.46 -22.84 -7.10
N LEU A 186 -0.49 -21.70 -6.41
CA LEU A 186 -1.33 -21.49 -5.22
C LEU A 186 -2.80 -21.21 -5.55
N VAL A 187 -3.07 -20.81 -6.80
CA VAL A 187 -4.41 -20.53 -7.36
C VAL A 187 -4.49 -21.03 -8.79
N ASP A 188 -5.69 -21.32 -9.27
CA ASP A 188 -5.91 -21.66 -10.67
C ASP A 188 -6.23 -20.42 -11.54
N THR A 189 -6.32 -20.63 -12.87
CA THR A 189 -6.59 -19.54 -13.82
C THR A 189 -7.99 -18.96 -13.64
N TYR A 190 -8.97 -19.76 -13.20
CA TYR A 190 -10.32 -19.27 -12.93
C TYR A 190 -10.35 -18.35 -11.71
N GLU A 191 -9.66 -18.71 -10.63
CA GLU A 191 -9.51 -17.86 -9.45
C GLU A 191 -8.82 -16.53 -9.77
N LEU A 192 -7.81 -16.56 -10.65
CA LEU A 192 -7.14 -15.35 -11.16
C LEU A 192 -8.12 -14.45 -11.93
N LEU A 193 -8.77 -14.98 -12.97
CA LEU A 193 -9.68 -14.20 -13.81
C LEU A 193 -10.89 -13.69 -13.02
N ARG A 194 -11.40 -14.49 -12.08
CA ARG A 194 -12.46 -14.09 -11.15
C ARG A 194 -12.02 -12.91 -10.29
N ASN A 195 -10.85 -12.99 -9.66
CA ASN A 195 -10.38 -11.90 -8.82
C ASN A 195 -10.16 -10.62 -9.65
N TRP A 196 -9.51 -10.73 -10.81
CA TRP A 196 -9.28 -9.59 -11.69
C TRP A 196 -10.59 -8.92 -12.11
N SER A 197 -11.57 -9.71 -12.58
CA SER A 197 -12.85 -9.17 -13.03
C SER A 197 -13.63 -8.52 -11.89
N VAL A 198 -13.75 -9.19 -10.73
CA VAL A 198 -14.51 -8.66 -9.59
C VAL A 198 -13.83 -7.42 -8.99
N SER A 199 -12.50 -7.42 -8.89
CA SER A 199 -11.76 -6.27 -8.36
C SER A 199 -11.83 -5.07 -9.31
N LEU A 200 -11.74 -5.29 -10.62
CA LEU A 200 -11.91 -4.26 -11.63
C LEU A 200 -13.30 -3.60 -11.53
N ILE A 201 -14.37 -4.40 -11.46
CA ILE A 201 -15.74 -3.88 -11.34
C ILE A 201 -15.90 -3.08 -10.04
N GLY A 202 -15.39 -3.61 -8.91
CA GLY A 202 -15.42 -2.89 -7.65
C GLY A 202 -14.67 -1.56 -7.70
N ASN A 203 -13.48 -1.53 -8.33
CA ASN A 203 -12.71 -0.31 -8.50
C ASN A 203 -13.44 0.74 -9.36
N VAL A 204 -14.06 0.34 -10.47
CA VAL A 204 -14.90 1.24 -11.30
C VAL A 204 -16.03 1.85 -10.47
N VAL A 205 -16.75 1.03 -9.70
CA VAL A 205 -17.85 1.50 -8.83
C VAL A 205 -17.34 2.49 -7.78
N GLY A 206 -16.25 2.15 -7.07
CA GLY A 206 -15.68 3.03 -6.04
C GLY A 206 -15.17 4.36 -6.60
N CYS A 207 -14.46 4.32 -7.73
CA CYS A 207 -13.99 5.54 -8.38
C CYS A 207 -15.14 6.39 -8.93
N GLY A 208 -16.18 5.77 -9.49
CA GLY A 208 -17.38 6.46 -9.95
C GLY A 208 -18.14 7.14 -8.82
N ILE A 209 -18.32 6.47 -7.68
CA ILE A 209 -18.91 7.06 -6.47
C ILE A 209 -18.14 8.32 -6.05
N MET A 210 -16.80 8.24 -6.02
CA MET A 210 -15.98 9.39 -5.64
C MET A 210 -16.01 10.52 -6.67
N ALA A 211 -16.06 10.22 -7.96
CA ALA A 211 -16.22 11.22 -9.00
C ALA A 211 -17.55 11.98 -8.86
N CYS A 212 -18.66 11.24 -8.67
CA CYS A 212 -19.98 11.82 -8.43
C CYS A 212 -20.03 12.63 -7.14
N ALA A 213 -19.45 12.12 -6.04
CA ALA A 213 -19.40 12.82 -4.77
C ALA A 213 -18.60 14.12 -4.88
N ALA A 214 -17.40 14.08 -5.47
CA ALA A 214 -16.55 15.25 -5.67
C ALA A 214 -17.21 16.32 -6.54
N TRP A 215 -17.95 15.91 -7.57
CA TRP A 215 -18.75 16.80 -8.39
C TRP A 215 -19.90 17.42 -7.57
N TYR A 216 -20.68 16.59 -6.88
CA TYR A 216 -21.86 17.01 -6.12
C TYR A 216 -21.52 18.00 -4.99
N VAL A 217 -20.41 17.80 -4.29
CA VAL A 217 -19.97 18.70 -3.21
C VAL A 217 -19.16 19.91 -3.70
N GLY A 218 -19.00 20.09 -5.02
CA GLY A 218 -18.35 21.26 -5.61
C GLY A 218 -16.81 21.27 -5.54
N CYS A 219 -16.16 20.12 -5.31
CA CYS A 219 -14.69 20.05 -5.28
C CYS A 219 -14.06 20.17 -6.68
N LEU A 220 -14.80 19.83 -7.73
CA LEU A 220 -14.33 19.91 -9.13
C LEU A 220 -14.58 21.29 -9.73
N THR A 221 -14.02 22.33 -9.12
CA THR A 221 -14.19 23.74 -9.51
C THR A 221 -12.86 24.49 -9.59
N GLY A 222 -12.86 25.66 -10.21
CA GLY A 222 -11.68 26.51 -10.39
C GLY A 222 -10.48 25.76 -11.00
N GLY A 223 -9.29 25.99 -10.45
CA GLY A 223 -8.07 25.35 -10.96
C GLY A 223 -8.07 23.82 -10.88
N THR A 224 -8.91 23.23 -10.02
CA THR A 224 -9.10 21.77 -9.94
C THR A 224 -9.78 21.25 -11.22
N ALA A 225 -10.83 21.93 -11.67
CA ALA A 225 -11.54 21.60 -12.91
C ALA A 225 -10.64 21.79 -14.13
N ASP A 226 -9.87 22.88 -14.17
CA ASP A 226 -8.95 23.18 -15.28
C ASP A 226 -7.86 22.12 -15.42
N LEU A 227 -7.24 21.72 -14.29
CA LEU A 227 -6.21 20.69 -14.30
C LEU A 227 -6.79 19.32 -14.68
N LEU A 228 -8.00 18.99 -14.18
CA LEU A 228 -8.71 17.77 -14.58
C LEU A 228 -8.98 17.77 -16.09
N ALA A 229 -9.46 18.88 -16.64
CA ALA A 229 -9.76 19.01 -18.06
C ALA A 229 -8.51 18.83 -18.93
N LYS A 230 -7.44 19.55 -18.61
CA LYS A 230 -6.15 19.42 -19.30
C LYS A 230 -5.62 17.99 -19.24
N THR A 231 -5.73 17.34 -18.08
CA THR A 231 -5.26 15.97 -17.87
C THR A 231 -6.10 14.97 -18.67
N ALA A 232 -7.43 15.03 -18.59
CA ALA A 232 -8.31 14.09 -19.26
C ALA A 232 -8.21 14.19 -20.80
N VAL A 233 -8.18 15.41 -21.34
CA VAL A 233 -7.99 15.64 -22.77
C VAL A 233 -6.62 15.13 -23.22
N GLY A 234 -5.54 15.49 -22.52
CA GLY A 234 -4.19 15.02 -22.85
C GLY A 234 -4.05 13.50 -22.85
N LYS A 235 -4.76 12.82 -21.93
CA LYS A 235 -4.81 11.35 -21.83
C LYS A 235 -5.57 10.69 -22.99
N CYS A 236 -6.61 11.33 -23.51
CA CYS A 236 -7.39 10.81 -24.65
C CYS A 236 -6.79 11.21 -26.01
N SER A 237 -5.87 12.17 -26.06
CA SER A 237 -5.14 12.57 -27.27
C SER A 237 -3.92 11.70 -27.57
N ALA A 238 -3.46 10.88 -26.63
CA ALA A 238 -2.35 9.96 -26.85
C ALA A 238 -2.77 8.82 -27.80
N THR A 239 -1.81 8.30 -28.58
CA THR A 239 -2.06 7.10 -29.39
C THR A 239 -2.27 5.88 -28.49
N VAL A 240 -3.03 4.89 -28.98
CA VAL A 240 -3.32 3.64 -28.25
C VAL A 240 -2.02 2.97 -27.76
N MET A 241 -0.99 2.94 -28.60
CA MET A 241 0.30 2.33 -28.24
C MET A 241 1.06 3.13 -27.19
N GLN A 242 1.03 4.46 -27.25
CA GLN A 242 1.61 5.31 -26.20
C GLN A 242 0.92 5.06 -24.85
N SER A 243 -0.41 5.00 -24.83
CA SER A 243 -1.19 4.70 -23.62
C SER A 243 -0.85 3.31 -23.07
N PHE A 244 -0.72 2.31 -23.94
CA PHE A 244 -0.35 0.94 -23.56
C PHE A 244 1.04 0.85 -22.93
N VAL A 245 2.07 1.45 -23.55
CA VAL A 245 3.45 1.43 -23.02
C VAL A 245 3.56 2.22 -21.72
N LYS A 246 2.94 3.40 -21.65
CA LYS A 246 2.85 4.17 -20.38
C LYS A 246 2.22 3.34 -19.27
N ALA A 247 1.21 2.55 -19.60
CA ALA A 247 0.54 1.69 -18.64
C ALA A 247 1.42 0.52 -18.17
N ILE A 248 2.25 -0.07 -19.04
CA ILE A 248 3.23 -1.07 -18.62
C ILE A 248 4.19 -0.46 -17.59
N MET A 249 4.78 0.68 -17.93
CA MET A 249 5.73 1.36 -17.05
C MET A 249 5.08 1.77 -15.71
N CYS A 250 3.82 2.21 -15.74
CA CYS A 250 3.08 2.59 -14.54
C CYS A 250 2.91 1.40 -13.62
N ASN A 251 2.35 0.30 -14.13
CA ASN A 251 2.02 -0.80 -13.26
C ASN A 251 3.23 -1.63 -12.83
N TRP A 252 4.37 -1.49 -13.49
CA TRP A 252 5.64 -1.95 -12.95
C TRP A 252 5.91 -1.25 -11.61
N MET A 253 5.86 0.08 -11.57
CA MET A 253 6.08 0.86 -10.34
C MET A 253 5.01 0.57 -9.27
N VAL A 254 3.73 0.47 -9.65
CA VAL A 254 2.66 0.13 -8.69
C VAL A 254 2.86 -1.26 -8.08
N SER A 255 3.23 -2.24 -8.89
CA SER A 255 3.48 -3.60 -8.40
C SER A 255 4.72 -3.65 -7.50
N LEU A 256 5.76 -2.87 -7.81
CA LEU A 256 6.92 -2.69 -6.93
C LEU A 256 6.54 -2.00 -5.61
N ALA A 257 5.66 -1.00 -5.62
CA ALA A 257 5.18 -0.38 -4.39
C ALA A 257 4.49 -1.42 -3.48
N VAL A 258 3.67 -2.30 -4.05
CA VAL A 258 3.03 -3.40 -3.30
C VAL A 258 4.06 -4.40 -2.78
N PHE A 259 5.10 -4.71 -3.57
CA PHE A 259 6.19 -5.61 -3.17
C PHE A 259 7.02 -5.02 -2.02
N LEU A 260 7.52 -3.79 -2.17
CA LEU A 260 8.33 -3.09 -1.17
C LEU A 260 7.57 -2.83 0.12
N SER A 261 6.29 -2.47 0.01
CA SER A 261 5.41 -2.37 1.17
C SER A 261 5.26 -3.72 1.90
N GLY A 262 5.12 -4.82 1.16
CA GLY A 262 5.05 -6.17 1.73
C GLY A 262 6.35 -6.63 2.40
N ALA A 263 7.49 -6.03 2.02
CA ALA A 263 8.80 -6.32 2.58
C ALA A 263 9.01 -5.72 3.99
N SER A 264 8.31 -4.64 4.33
CA SER A 264 8.42 -3.96 5.63
C SER A 264 7.32 -4.41 6.62
N ASN A 265 7.70 -4.49 7.90
CA ASN A 265 6.79 -4.86 8.99
C ASN A 265 6.20 -3.65 9.74
N ASP A 266 6.70 -2.44 9.51
CA ASP A 266 6.27 -1.21 10.17
C ASP A 266 5.56 -0.24 9.19
N LEU A 267 4.79 0.71 9.72
CA LEU A 267 4.02 1.64 8.90
C LEU A 267 4.92 2.62 8.12
N ALA A 268 6.05 3.04 8.69
CA ALA A 268 6.95 4.00 8.06
C ALA A 268 7.68 3.38 6.86
N GLY A 269 8.18 2.15 6.99
CA GLY A 269 8.79 1.42 5.87
C GLY A 269 7.77 1.10 4.76
N LYS A 270 6.51 0.79 5.12
CA LYS A 270 5.41 0.67 4.14
C LYS A 270 5.15 1.98 3.41
N LEU A 271 5.15 3.10 4.12
CA LEU A 271 5.00 4.43 3.52
C LEU A 271 6.13 4.70 2.54
N VAL A 272 7.38 4.51 2.92
CA VAL A 272 8.54 4.71 2.05
C VAL A 272 8.49 3.80 0.81
N GLY A 273 8.15 2.53 1.00
CA GLY A 273 8.01 1.56 -0.10
C GLY A 273 6.91 1.92 -1.09
N VAL A 274 5.86 2.62 -0.64
CA VAL A 274 4.79 3.14 -1.51
C VAL A 274 5.14 4.49 -2.11
N TRP A 275 5.69 5.41 -1.32
CA TRP A 275 5.83 6.82 -1.69
C TRP A 275 6.69 6.99 -2.94
N PHE A 276 7.89 6.41 -2.95
CA PHE A 276 8.83 6.63 -4.04
C PHE A 276 8.33 6.06 -5.38
N PRO A 277 7.95 4.78 -5.51
CA PRO A 277 7.52 4.25 -6.80
C PRO A 277 6.25 4.93 -7.33
N ILE A 278 5.30 5.27 -6.44
CA ILE A 278 4.07 5.94 -6.84
C ILE A 278 4.35 7.38 -7.28
N SER A 279 5.15 8.12 -6.52
CA SER A 279 5.56 9.48 -6.92
C SER A 279 6.29 9.47 -8.26
N THR A 280 7.15 8.48 -8.51
CA THR A 280 7.91 8.37 -9.77
C THR A 280 7.00 8.24 -10.98
N PHE A 281 6.06 7.29 -11.00
CA PHE A 281 5.24 7.08 -12.20
C PHE A 281 4.32 8.30 -12.46
N VAL A 282 3.88 8.97 -11.40
CA VAL A 282 3.02 10.15 -11.50
C VAL A 282 3.80 11.34 -12.03
N ALA A 283 5.00 11.61 -11.50
CA ALA A 283 5.85 12.73 -11.92
C ALA A 283 6.24 12.65 -13.39
N ILE A 284 6.53 11.44 -13.89
CA ILE A 284 6.90 11.21 -15.30
C ILE A 284 5.69 11.07 -16.23
N GLY A 285 4.46 11.07 -15.71
CA GLY A 285 3.23 11.15 -16.50
C GLY A 285 2.77 9.82 -17.12
N LEU A 286 2.84 8.73 -16.37
CA LEU A 286 2.40 7.40 -16.82
C LEU A 286 0.89 7.18 -16.59
N GLU A 287 0.37 6.07 -17.15
CA GLU A 287 -1.06 5.77 -17.18
C GLU A 287 -1.45 4.68 -16.17
N HIS A 288 -2.32 5.02 -15.23
CA HIS A 288 -2.85 4.08 -14.24
C HIS A 288 -4.35 3.87 -14.46
N SER A 289 -4.75 2.64 -14.75
CA SER A 289 -6.14 2.30 -15.12
C SER A 289 -7.14 2.73 -14.05
N VAL A 290 -6.88 2.46 -12.77
CA VAL A 290 -7.83 2.79 -11.70
C VAL A 290 -7.86 4.29 -11.38
N ALA A 291 -6.73 5.00 -11.47
CA ALA A 291 -6.75 6.46 -11.39
C ALA A 291 -7.59 7.06 -12.53
N ASN A 292 -7.47 6.51 -13.73
CA ASN A 292 -8.27 6.94 -14.87
C ASN A 292 -9.76 6.59 -14.69
N MET A 293 -10.12 5.53 -13.95
CA MET A 293 -11.51 5.24 -13.57
C MET A 293 -12.13 6.29 -12.65
N PHE A 294 -11.33 7.15 -12.00
CA PHE A 294 -11.81 8.33 -11.29
C PHE A 294 -11.79 9.57 -12.20
N LEU A 295 -10.66 9.83 -12.86
CA LEU A 295 -10.46 11.02 -13.69
C LEU A 295 -11.45 11.10 -14.85
N MET A 296 -11.72 9.98 -15.53
CA MET A 296 -12.54 10.00 -16.74
C MET A 296 -14.03 10.23 -16.45
N PRO A 297 -14.67 9.54 -15.48
CA PRO A 297 -16.02 9.90 -15.08
C PRO A 297 -16.13 11.35 -14.55
N ALA A 298 -15.14 11.81 -13.77
CA ALA A 298 -15.11 13.19 -13.30
C ALA A 298 -15.05 14.20 -14.47
N ALA A 299 -14.26 13.91 -15.50
CA ALA A 299 -14.16 14.71 -16.71
C ALA A 299 -15.48 14.74 -17.51
N LEU A 300 -16.17 13.61 -17.62
CA LEU A 300 -17.47 13.51 -18.29
C LEU A 300 -18.56 14.29 -17.55
N LEU A 301 -18.56 14.28 -16.20
CA LEU A 301 -19.48 15.06 -15.37
C LEU A 301 -19.32 16.58 -15.58
N LEU A 302 -18.11 17.04 -15.92
CA LEU A 302 -17.83 18.44 -16.28
C LEU A 302 -18.16 18.78 -17.74
N LYS A 303 -18.75 17.85 -18.52
CA LYS A 303 -19.13 18.04 -19.93
C LYS A 303 -17.98 18.52 -20.83
N LEU A 304 -16.79 18.01 -20.57
CA LEU A 304 -15.60 18.28 -21.38
C LEU A 304 -15.75 17.68 -22.80
N PRO A 305 -14.96 18.13 -23.80
CA PRO A 305 -15.05 17.67 -25.19
C PRO A 305 -14.47 16.26 -25.37
N LEU A 306 -14.99 15.31 -24.61
CA LEU A 306 -14.63 13.89 -24.61
C LEU A 306 -15.92 13.08 -24.65
N THR A 307 -16.02 12.16 -25.60
CA THR A 307 -17.12 11.19 -25.60
C THR A 307 -16.80 10.01 -24.69
N PHE A 308 -17.83 9.28 -24.26
CA PHE A 308 -17.64 8.01 -23.57
C PHE A 308 -16.82 7.02 -24.40
N GLY A 309 -17.01 7.02 -25.73
CA GLY A 309 -16.22 6.21 -26.67
C GLY A 309 -14.74 6.59 -26.67
N ASP A 310 -14.41 7.89 -26.67
CA ASP A 310 -13.03 8.36 -26.59
C ASP A 310 -12.34 7.86 -25.30
N VAL A 311 -13.01 8.05 -24.17
CA VAL A 311 -12.53 7.59 -22.86
C VAL A 311 -12.27 6.09 -22.86
N LEU A 312 -13.23 5.30 -23.36
CA LEU A 312 -13.15 3.86 -23.30
C LEU A 312 -12.06 3.29 -24.20
N PHE A 313 -12.06 3.69 -25.49
CA PHE A 313 -11.20 3.07 -26.51
C PHE A 313 -9.82 3.71 -26.60
N LYS A 314 -9.68 5.03 -26.36
CA LYS A 314 -8.38 5.72 -26.44
C LYS A 314 -7.59 5.64 -25.13
N ASN A 315 -8.28 5.44 -24.00
CA ASN A 315 -7.64 5.42 -22.69
C ASN A 315 -7.89 4.14 -21.88
N ILE A 316 -9.11 3.86 -21.42
CA ILE A 316 -9.36 2.82 -20.41
C ILE A 316 -8.88 1.44 -20.87
N ILE A 317 -9.26 1.00 -22.08
CA ILE A 317 -8.88 -0.33 -22.60
C ILE A 317 -7.37 -0.49 -22.76
N PRO A 318 -6.65 0.38 -23.50
CA PRO A 318 -5.20 0.21 -23.67
C PRO A 318 -4.44 0.31 -22.35
N VAL A 319 -4.88 1.18 -21.43
CA VAL A 319 -4.24 1.33 -20.13
C VAL A 319 -4.49 0.11 -19.24
N LEU A 320 -5.69 -0.44 -19.25
CA LEU A 320 -6.00 -1.66 -18.51
C LEU A 320 -5.16 -2.84 -19.00
N ALA A 321 -5.05 -3.01 -20.32
CA ALA A 321 -4.24 -4.06 -20.93
C ALA A 321 -2.75 -3.92 -20.59
N GLY A 322 -2.19 -2.72 -20.72
CA GLY A 322 -0.78 -2.47 -20.38
C GLY A 322 -0.49 -2.68 -18.89
N ASN A 323 -1.39 -2.24 -18.01
CA ASN A 323 -1.26 -2.52 -16.58
C ASN A 323 -1.30 -4.04 -16.31
N ALA A 324 -2.24 -4.79 -16.91
CA ALA A 324 -2.33 -6.25 -16.74
C ALA A 324 -1.04 -6.96 -17.16
N VAL A 325 -0.48 -6.58 -18.32
CA VAL A 325 0.79 -7.12 -18.85
C VAL A 325 1.95 -6.85 -17.90
N ALA A 326 2.08 -5.63 -17.38
CA ALA A 326 3.14 -5.31 -16.44
C ALA A 326 3.04 -6.12 -15.14
N GLY A 327 1.84 -6.25 -14.58
CA GLY A 327 1.66 -7.03 -13.35
C GLY A 327 1.98 -8.51 -13.56
N ALA A 328 1.37 -9.12 -14.57
CA ALA A 328 1.43 -10.56 -14.78
C ALA A 328 2.73 -11.04 -15.44
N ILE A 329 3.34 -10.24 -16.32
CA ILE A 329 4.53 -10.66 -17.06
C ILE A 329 5.76 -9.98 -16.47
N VAL A 330 5.80 -8.64 -16.49
CA VAL A 330 7.01 -7.90 -16.11
C VAL A 330 7.39 -8.11 -14.65
N VAL A 331 6.40 -8.18 -13.74
CA VAL A 331 6.67 -8.36 -12.30
C VAL A 331 6.52 -9.80 -11.86
N ALA A 332 5.31 -10.37 -11.97
CA ALA A 332 5.04 -11.70 -11.42
C ALA A 332 5.88 -12.81 -12.06
N ALA A 333 5.99 -12.83 -13.39
CA ALA A 333 6.79 -13.86 -14.07
C ALA A 333 8.28 -13.67 -13.80
N SER A 334 8.79 -12.43 -13.81
CA SER A 334 10.20 -12.14 -13.53
C SER A 334 10.61 -12.56 -12.11
N TYR A 335 9.81 -12.25 -11.09
CA TYR A 335 10.11 -12.65 -9.72
C TYR A 335 9.90 -14.15 -9.50
N SER A 336 8.93 -14.78 -10.17
CA SER A 336 8.81 -16.25 -10.17
C SER A 336 10.02 -16.91 -10.85
N TYR A 337 10.57 -16.31 -11.91
CA TYR A 337 11.78 -16.80 -12.55
C TYR A 337 12.99 -16.66 -11.62
N GLN A 338 13.10 -15.54 -10.90
CA GLN A 338 14.22 -15.29 -10.00
C GLN A 338 14.19 -16.16 -8.74
N PHE A 339 13.02 -16.30 -8.10
CA PHE A 339 12.90 -16.87 -6.77
C PHE A 339 12.00 -18.11 -6.69
N GLY A 340 11.10 -18.31 -7.65
CA GLY A 340 10.02 -19.29 -7.59
C GLY A 340 10.08 -20.38 -8.65
N ARG A 341 8.90 -20.86 -9.02
CA ARG A 341 8.71 -22.06 -9.84
C ARG A 341 9.19 -21.93 -11.29
N LEU A 342 9.08 -20.74 -11.90
CA LEU A 342 9.53 -20.55 -13.30
C LEU A 342 11.05 -20.70 -13.45
N GLY A 343 11.82 -20.44 -12.38
CA GLY A 343 13.28 -20.58 -12.37
C GLY A 343 13.82 -22.00 -12.15
N GLY A 344 12.96 -22.99 -11.84
CA GLY A 344 13.38 -24.40 -11.72
C GLY A 344 12.47 -25.27 -10.85
N LYS A 345 12.19 -26.51 -11.32
CA LYS A 345 11.22 -27.46 -10.73
C LYS A 345 11.50 -27.90 -9.28
N ARG A 346 12.75 -27.84 -8.80
CA ARG A 346 13.14 -28.21 -7.41
C ARG A 346 13.17 -27.04 -6.42
N ARG A 347 12.80 -25.82 -6.85
CA ARG A 347 12.85 -24.59 -6.04
C ARG A 347 11.48 -24.08 -5.60
N SER A 348 10.46 -24.95 -5.58
CA SER A 348 9.17 -24.62 -5.01
C SER A 348 9.33 -24.40 -3.51
N ILE A 349 9.61 -23.15 -3.11
CA ILE A 349 9.60 -22.72 -1.70
C ILE A 349 8.23 -23.02 -1.06
N PHE A 350 7.21 -23.21 -1.90
CA PHE A 350 5.85 -23.58 -1.55
C PHE A 350 5.55 -25.08 -1.62
N ALA A 351 6.53 -26.00 -1.74
CA ALA A 351 6.25 -27.42 -2.01
C ALA A 351 5.27 -28.04 -0.99
N GLU A 352 5.46 -27.73 0.29
CA GLU A 352 4.58 -28.18 1.37
C GLU A 352 3.19 -27.53 1.30
N LYS A 353 3.11 -26.23 0.99
CA LYS A 353 1.84 -25.51 0.81
C LYS A 353 1.07 -25.95 -0.45
N LEU A 354 1.77 -26.33 -1.53
CA LEU A 354 1.15 -26.90 -2.73
C LEU A 354 0.53 -28.26 -2.41
N ALA A 355 1.24 -29.10 -1.64
CA ALA A 355 0.69 -30.39 -1.21
C ALA A 355 -0.58 -30.23 -0.36
N ASP A 356 -0.65 -29.20 0.50
CA ASP A 356 -1.87 -28.87 1.25
C ASP A 356 -3.00 -28.33 0.34
N TYR A 357 -2.67 -27.48 -0.64
CA TYR A 357 -3.66 -26.96 -1.59
C TYR A 357 -4.26 -28.06 -2.48
N GLU A 358 -3.43 -28.96 -3.03
CA GLU A 358 -3.90 -30.08 -3.84
C GLU A 358 -4.79 -31.03 -3.04
N ARG A 359 -4.42 -31.29 -1.77
CA ARG A 359 -5.24 -32.09 -0.84
C ARG A 359 -6.62 -31.46 -0.62
N LYS A 360 -6.68 -30.17 -0.26
CA LYS A 360 -7.94 -29.44 -0.08
C LYS A 360 -8.78 -29.38 -1.35
N LYS A 361 -8.15 -29.20 -2.52
CA LYS A 361 -8.85 -29.19 -3.80
C LYS A 361 -9.49 -30.56 -4.09
N LYS A 362 -8.78 -31.65 -3.78
CA LYS A 362 -9.29 -33.02 -3.93
C LYS A 362 -10.46 -33.27 -2.98
N GLU A 363 -10.34 -32.91 -1.70
CA GLU A 363 -11.42 -33.01 -0.70
C GLU A 363 -12.68 -32.24 -1.12
N ILE A 364 -12.52 -31.02 -1.63
CA ILE A 364 -13.64 -30.20 -2.12
C ILE A 364 -14.31 -30.85 -3.33
N LYS A 365 -13.53 -31.43 -4.25
CA LYS A 365 -14.05 -32.10 -5.44
C LYS A 365 -14.81 -33.37 -5.06
N GLU A 366 -14.28 -34.18 -4.15
CA GLU A 366 -14.96 -35.37 -3.61
C GLU A 366 -16.26 -34.99 -2.89
N LYS A 367 -16.25 -33.95 -2.04
CA LYS A 367 -17.47 -33.44 -1.40
C LYS A 367 -18.52 -32.95 -2.40
N MET A 368 -18.10 -32.34 -3.51
CA MET A 368 -19.02 -31.93 -4.57
C MET A 368 -19.58 -33.12 -5.35
N GLU A 369 -18.80 -34.15 -5.63
CA GLU A 369 -19.29 -35.39 -6.26
C GLU A 369 -20.26 -36.17 -5.37
N ILE A 370 -19.96 -36.30 -4.07
CA ILE A 370 -20.87 -36.92 -3.08
C ILE A 370 -22.19 -36.15 -3.02
N ARG A 371 -22.14 -34.81 -3.03
CA ARG A 371 -23.34 -33.97 -3.01
C ARG A 371 -24.15 -34.04 -4.32
N LYS A 372 -23.49 -34.29 -5.45
CA LYS A 372 -24.13 -34.45 -6.76
C LYS A 372 -24.75 -35.84 -6.94
N ASN A 373 -24.19 -36.86 -6.30
CA ASN A 373 -24.66 -38.25 -6.35
C ASN A 373 -25.55 -38.63 -5.15
N SER A 374 -25.76 -37.73 -4.17
CA SER A 374 -26.75 -37.94 -3.12
C SER A 374 -28.15 -37.67 -3.68
N PRO A 375 -29.11 -38.60 -3.55
CA PRO A 375 -30.49 -38.32 -3.90
C PRO A 375 -30.96 -37.12 -3.06
N ALA A 376 -31.65 -36.18 -3.69
CA ALA A 376 -32.27 -35.07 -3.00
C ALA A 376 -33.20 -35.64 -1.91
N VAL A 377 -32.79 -35.55 -0.65
CA VAL A 377 -33.67 -35.85 0.47
C VAL A 377 -34.67 -34.70 0.51
N SER A 378 -35.85 -34.96 -0.05
CA SER A 378 -37.03 -34.18 0.22
C SER A 378 -37.41 -34.35 1.68
N THR A 379 -38.12 -33.33 2.17
CA THR A 379 -39.08 -33.37 3.29
C THR A 379 -38.55 -33.54 4.71
N VAL A 380 -38.83 -32.48 5.48
CA VAL A 380 -39.44 -32.50 6.82
C VAL A 380 -38.63 -33.21 7.91
N GLU A 381 -37.88 -32.42 8.68
CA GLU A 381 -37.92 -32.46 10.15
C GLU A 381 -37.01 -31.35 10.70
N LEU A 382 -37.64 -30.27 11.16
CA LEU A 382 -37.24 -29.46 12.32
C LEU A 382 -38.34 -28.43 12.52
N LEU A 383 -39.38 -28.89 13.22
CA LEU A 383 -40.20 -28.08 14.11
C LEU A 383 -39.31 -27.45 15.19
#